data_AF-A0A968JIF8-F1
#
_entry.id   AF-A0A968JIF8-F1
#
_cell.length_a   1.000
_cell.length_b   1.000
_cell.length_c   1.000
_cell.angle_alpha   90.00
_cell.angle_beta   90.00
_cell.angle_gamma   90.00
#
_symmetry.space_group_name_H-M   'P 1'
#
loop_
_entity.id
_entity.type
_entity.pdbx_description
1 polymer ?
#
loop_
_entity_poly.entity_id
_entity_poly.type
_entity_poly.pdbx_seq_one_letter_code
_entity_poly.pdbx_strand_id
1 'polypeptide(L)'
;MKNLWIVLYFLFLSLSAFAQQSMLQSGPMVGYAEMLEVMLWIQTKAPAAVKIAYWEKDKPEVVKYTSTVNTTMDKAFTAKLLADQVEPSKQYNYQVFINEQALTFDYPTTFQTQVLWNWRTDPPNFKVALGSCSYVSEPEYDRPGNAYGGDYHIFTNIHQQRPDVMLWLGDNTYF
;
A
#
# COMPACT_ATOMS: atom_id res chain seq x y z
N MET A 1 -35.44 -10.61 -33.92
CA MET A 1 -34.53 -9.44 -33.94
C MET A 1 -34.38 -8.76 -32.58
N LYS A 2 -35.45 -8.36 -31.87
CA LYS A 2 -35.35 -7.72 -30.52
C LYS A 2 -34.50 -8.51 -29.50
N ASN A 3 -34.61 -9.84 -29.47
CA ASN A 3 -33.86 -10.68 -28.51
C ASN A 3 -32.35 -10.69 -28.78
N LEU A 4 -31.91 -10.44 -30.03
CA LEU A 4 -30.49 -10.37 -30.38
C LEU A 4 -29.84 -9.09 -29.84
N TRP A 5 -30.57 -7.97 -29.84
CA TRP A 5 -30.09 -6.70 -29.27
C TRP A 5 -29.96 -6.76 -27.75
N ILE A 6 -30.86 -7.47 -27.08
CA ILE A 6 -30.78 -7.69 -25.62
C ILE A 6 -29.54 -8.53 -25.28
N VAL A 7 -29.29 -9.61 -26.01
CA VAL A 7 -28.09 -10.44 -25.81
C VAL A 7 -26.81 -9.66 -26.09
N LEU A 8 -26.76 -8.87 -27.17
CA LEU A 8 -25.61 -8.00 -27.48
C LEU A 8 -25.39 -6.93 -26.40
N TYR A 9 -26.45 -6.37 -25.84
CA TYR A 9 -26.37 -5.39 -24.75
C TYR A 9 -25.82 -6.02 -23.46
N PHE A 10 -26.29 -7.21 -23.08
CA PHE A 10 -25.74 -7.95 -21.94
C PHE A 10 -24.29 -8.41 -22.16
N LEU A 11 -23.91 -8.74 -23.41
CA LEU A 11 -22.53 -9.09 -23.76
C LEU A 11 -21.59 -7.88 -23.69
N PHE A 12 -22.08 -6.68 -24.05
CA PHE A 12 -21.32 -5.43 -23.95
C PHE A 12 -21.13 -5.00 -22.48
N LEU A 13 -22.15 -5.20 -21.64
CA LEU A 13 -22.09 -4.94 -20.22
C LEU A 13 -21.10 -5.88 -19.49
N SER A 14 -21.04 -7.16 -19.86
CA SER A 14 -20.08 -8.09 -19.27
C SER A 14 -18.63 -7.78 -19.67
N LEU A 15 -18.38 -7.42 -20.94
CA LEU A 15 -17.03 -7.01 -21.40
C LEU A 15 -16.49 -5.78 -20.69
N SER A 16 -17.36 -4.83 -20.35
CA SER A 16 -16.98 -3.61 -19.61
C SER A 16 -16.55 -3.93 -18.16
N ALA A 17 -17.16 -4.93 -17.54
CA ALA A 17 -16.81 -5.38 -16.19
C ALA A 17 -15.48 -6.16 -16.14
N PHE A 18 -15.13 -6.89 -17.20
CA PHE A 18 -13.86 -7.63 -17.29
C PHE A 18 -12.66 -6.76 -17.73
N ALA A 19 -12.89 -5.56 -18.29
CA ALA A 19 -11.84 -4.71 -18.84
C ALA A 19 -11.11 -3.83 -17.81
N GLN A 20 -11.56 -3.80 -16.55
CA GLN A 20 -10.92 -2.99 -15.52
C GLN A 20 -9.75 -3.78 -14.92
N GLN A 21 -8.68 -3.93 -15.71
CA GLN A 21 -7.41 -4.39 -15.18
C GLN A 21 -7.02 -3.46 -14.03
N SER A 22 -6.74 -4.03 -12.86
CA SER A 22 -6.41 -3.24 -11.67
C SER A 22 -5.31 -2.24 -12.02
N MET A 23 -5.61 -0.94 -11.92
CA MET A 23 -4.69 0.16 -12.20
C MET A 23 -3.54 0.23 -11.19
N LEU A 24 -3.70 -0.46 -10.06
CA LEU A 24 -2.66 -0.63 -9.06
C LEU A 24 -1.53 -1.50 -9.60
N GLN A 25 -0.30 -1.02 -9.43
CA GLN A 25 0.92 -1.79 -9.69
C GLN A 25 1.50 -2.31 -8.37
N SER A 26 1.68 -1.43 -7.38
CA SER A 26 2.32 -1.77 -6.09
C SER A 26 1.68 -0.98 -4.93
N GLY A 27 1.72 -1.57 -3.73
CA GLY A 27 1.15 -0.99 -2.51
C GLY A 27 -0.33 -1.34 -2.29
N PRO A 28 -1.04 -0.57 -1.44
CA PRO A 28 -0.56 0.51 -0.61
C PRO A 28 0.44 0.04 0.45
N MET A 29 1.50 0.82 0.64
CA MET A 29 2.48 0.62 1.70
C MET A 29 2.36 1.76 2.70
N VAL A 30 2.15 1.44 3.98
CA VAL A 30 2.31 2.42 5.05
C VAL A 30 3.81 2.69 5.19
N GLY A 31 4.20 3.93 4.96
CA GLY A 31 5.56 4.41 5.11
C GLY A 31 5.86 4.78 6.56
N TYR A 32 6.40 5.98 6.76
CA TYR A 32 6.62 6.48 8.12
C TYR A 32 5.31 6.92 8.78
N ALA A 33 5.27 6.82 10.10
CA ALA A 33 4.19 7.31 10.94
C ALA A 33 4.76 8.17 12.08
N GLU A 34 4.23 9.37 12.22
CA GLU A 34 4.51 10.30 13.30
C GLU A 34 3.28 10.49 14.20
N MET A 35 3.33 11.51 15.06
CA MET A 35 2.19 11.87 15.92
C MET A 35 1.06 12.56 15.15
N LEU A 36 1.41 13.36 14.13
CA LEU A 36 0.46 14.23 13.41
C LEU A 36 0.41 13.98 11.90
N GLU A 37 1.21 13.04 11.41
CA GLU A 37 1.12 12.63 10.01
C GLU A 37 1.49 11.15 9.81
N VAL A 38 0.94 10.55 8.76
CA VAL A 38 1.33 9.23 8.26
C VAL A 38 1.43 9.28 6.74
N MET A 39 2.53 8.78 6.19
CA MET A 39 2.73 8.70 4.74
C MET A 39 2.32 7.33 4.23
N LEU A 40 1.51 7.30 3.17
CA LEU A 40 1.22 6.09 2.41
C LEU A 40 1.82 6.20 1.01
N TRP A 41 2.39 5.11 0.52
CA TRP A 41 2.98 5.02 -0.81
C TRP A 41 2.20 4.05 -1.69
N ILE A 42 1.96 4.43 -2.94
CA ILE A 42 1.24 3.65 -3.95
C ILE A 42 1.93 3.82 -5.30
N GLN A 43 1.88 2.79 -6.15
CA GLN A 43 2.29 2.88 -7.55
C GLN A 43 1.17 2.43 -8.49
N THR A 44 0.96 3.15 -9.58
CA THR A 44 -0.02 2.82 -10.62
C THR A 44 0.66 2.31 -11.89
N LYS A 45 -0.11 1.63 -12.77
CA LYS A 45 0.40 1.11 -14.06
C LYS A 45 0.57 2.18 -15.14
N ALA A 46 -0.16 3.28 -15.00
CA ALA A 46 -0.20 4.40 -15.93
C ALA A 46 -0.52 5.69 -15.13
N PRO A 47 -0.48 6.90 -15.75
CA PRO A 47 -0.88 8.12 -15.09
C PRO A 47 -2.30 8.02 -14.52
N ALA A 48 -2.45 8.35 -13.23
CA ALA A 48 -3.72 8.25 -12.52
C ALA A 48 -3.78 9.26 -11.37
N ALA A 49 -5.00 9.66 -11.02
CA ALA A 49 -5.27 10.45 -9.82
C ALA A 49 -5.46 9.50 -8.62
N VAL A 50 -4.64 9.65 -7.58
CA VAL A 50 -4.65 8.78 -6.40
C VAL A 50 -4.91 9.60 -5.15
N LYS A 51 -5.81 9.13 -4.30
CA LYS A 51 -6.05 9.67 -2.95
C LYS A 51 -6.46 8.56 -2.00
N ILE A 52 -6.37 8.81 -0.70
CA ILE A 52 -7.00 7.94 0.30
C ILE A 52 -8.06 8.70 1.08
N ALA A 53 -9.13 8.00 1.44
CA ALA A 53 -9.98 8.37 2.56
C ALA A 53 -9.48 7.66 3.82
N TYR A 54 -9.52 8.32 4.97
CA TYR A 54 -9.13 7.73 6.25
C TYR A 54 -9.98 8.26 7.40
N TRP A 55 -10.18 7.44 8.43
CA TRP A 55 -11.01 7.77 9.59
C TRP A 55 -10.48 7.07 10.84
N GLU A 56 -10.65 7.71 12.01
CA GLU A 56 -10.34 7.07 13.29
C GLU A 56 -11.18 5.79 13.41
N LYS A 57 -10.57 4.69 13.86
CA LYS A 57 -11.24 3.40 13.99
C LYS A 57 -12.53 3.47 14.82
N ASP A 58 -12.54 4.33 15.83
CA ASP A 58 -13.66 4.53 16.75
C ASP A 58 -14.64 5.64 16.32
N LYS A 59 -14.39 6.32 15.19
CA LYS A 59 -15.24 7.41 14.64
C LYS A 59 -15.38 7.31 13.11
N PRO A 60 -15.98 6.23 12.58
CA PRO A 60 -16.07 5.99 11.14
C PRO A 60 -16.86 7.04 10.35
N GLU A 61 -17.70 7.83 11.03
CA GLU A 61 -18.47 8.92 10.45
C GLU A 61 -17.63 10.16 10.10
N VAL A 62 -16.43 10.30 10.68
CA VAL A 62 -15.53 11.43 10.43
C VAL A 62 -14.46 11.03 9.42
N VAL A 63 -14.80 11.14 8.15
CA VAL A 63 -13.89 10.80 7.03
C VAL A 63 -13.05 12.01 6.63
N LYS A 64 -11.73 11.80 6.61
CA LYS A 64 -10.73 12.74 6.11
C LYS A 64 -10.15 12.21 4.80
N TYR A 65 -9.55 13.10 4.01
CA TYR A 65 -8.93 12.76 2.74
C TYR A 65 -7.53 13.35 2.67
N THR A 66 -6.62 12.64 2.02
CA THR A 66 -5.35 13.24 1.59
C THR A 66 -5.60 14.16 0.41
N SER A 67 -4.62 15.01 0.11
CA SER A 67 -4.59 15.62 -1.22
C SER A 67 -4.49 14.54 -2.30
N THR A 68 -5.11 14.81 -3.45
CA THR A 68 -4.97 13.96 -4.63
C THR A 68 -3.60 14.15 -5.25
N VAL A 69 -2.91 13.05 -5.54
CA VAL A 69 -1.64 13.03 -6.26
C VAL A 69 -1.86 12.44 -7.64
N ASN A 70 -1.46 13.16 -8.68
CA ASN A 70 -1.42 12.63 -10.04
C ASN A 70 -0.09 11.92 -10.26
N THR A 71 -0.13 10.63 -10.56
CA THR A 71 1.07 9.85 -10.85
C THR A 71 1.57 10.15 -12.26
N THR A 72 2.89 10.21 -12.42
CA THR A 72 3.54 10.59 -13.68
C THR A 72 4.69 9.66 -14.01
N MET A 73 5.02 9.56 -15.30
CA MET A 73 6.04 8.62 -15.79
C MET A 73 7.44 8.95 -15.25
N ASP A 74 7.78 10.24 -15.13
CA ASP A 74 9.06 10.72 -14.59
C ASP A 74 9.27 10.32 -13.12
N LYS A 75 8.19 9.97 -12.41
CA LYS A 75 8.21 9.46 -11.02
C LYS A 75 7.83 7.99 -10.93
N ALA A 76 8.00 7.24 -12.02
CA ALA A 76 7.65 5.82 -12.12
C ALA A 76 6.21 5.51 -11.69
N PHE A 77 5.29 6.45 -11.94
CA PHE A 77 3.88 6.39 -11.56
C PHE A 77 3.62 6.19 -10.06
N THR A 78 4.50 6.73 -9.20
CA THR A 78 4.34 6.65 -7.75
C THR A 78 3.57 7.84 -7.17
N ALA A 79 2.85 7.60 -6.07
CA ALA A 79 2.16 8.59 -5.25
C ALA A 79 2.59 8.45 -3.79
N LYS A 80 2.95 9.57 -3.16
CA LYS A 80 3.10 9.70 -1.71
C LYS A 80 1.91 10.49 -1.17
N LEU A 81 1.09 9.86 -0.37
CA LEU A 81 -0.19 10.38 0.13
C LEU A 81 -0.03 10.64 1.62
N LEU A 82 -0.09 11.91 2.02
CA LEU A 82 0.15 12.33 3.39
C LEU A 82 -1.17 12.51 4.13
N ALA A 83 -1.43 11.65 5.12
CA ALA A 83 -2.54 11.81 6.06
C ALA A 83 -2.08 12.73 7.21
N ASP A 84 -2.27 14.03 7.03
CA ASP A 84 -1.74 15.12 7.87
C ASP A 84 -2.76 15.70 8.87
N GLN A 85 -3.96 15.14 8.91
CA GLN A 85 -5.01 15.51 9.87
C GLN A 85 -5.26 14.36 10.84
N VAL A 86 -4.21 13.68 11.27
CA VAL A 86 -4.30 12.60 12.25
C VAL A 86 -3.97 13.15 13.64
N GLU A 87 -4.48 12.48 14.67
CA GLU A 87 -4.22 12.80 16.06
C GLU A 87 -3.26 11.77 16.67
N PRO A 88 -2.44 12.14 17.67
CA PRO A 88 -1.51 11.22 18.31
C PRO A 88 -2.23 10.08 19.04
N SER A 89 -1.56 8.94 19.20
CA SER A 89 -2.08 7.77 19.91
C SER A 89 -3.40 7.20 19.34
N LYS A 90 -3.60 7.24 18.01
CA LYS A 90 -4.82 6.79 17.34
C LYS A 90 -4.55 5.71 16.30
N GLN A 91 -5.55 4.85 16.09
CA GLN A 91 -5.60 3.90 14.98
C GLN A 91 -6.61 4.39 13.95
N TYR A 92 -6.28 4.23 12.68
CA TYR A 92 -7.09 4.64 11.54
C TYR A 92 -7.32 3.48 10.60
N ASN A 93 -8.51 3.44 10.00
CA ASN A 93 -8.74 2.68 8.77
C ASN A 93 -8.56 3.62 7.58
N TYR A 94 -8.23 3.07 6.41
CA TYR A 94 -8.18 3.83 5.17
C TYR A 94 -8.74 3.05 3.99
N GLN A 95 -9.16 3.81 2.97
CA GLN A 95 -9.67 3.33 1.70
C GLN A 95 -8.93 4.03 0.57
N VAL A 96 -8.31 3.26 -0.32
CA VAL A 96 -7.58 3.78 -1.49
C VAL A 96 -8.55 4.07 -2.63
N PHE A 97 -8.33 5.19 -3.32
CA PHE A 97 -9.00 5.54 -4.55
C PHE A 97 -7.98 5.78 -5.67
N ILE A 98 -8.21 5.18 -6.84
CA ILE A 98 -7.49 5.48 -8.08
C ILE A 98 -8.53 5.88 -9.12
N ASN A 99 -8.42 7.08 -9.70
CA ASN A 99 -9.40 7.65 -10.63
C ASN A 99 -10.84 7.58 -10.07
N GLU A 100 -11.01 7.98 -8.80
CA GLU A 100 -12.28 7.93 -8.05
C GLU A 100 -12.86 6.53 -7.83
N GLN A 101 -12.21 5.46 -8.30
CA GLN A 101 -12.61 4.09 -8.01
C GLN A 101 -11.98 3.62 -6.71
N ALA A 102 -12.79 3.11 -5.79
CA ALA A 102 -12.34 2.49 -4.55
C ALA A 102 -11.72 1.11 -4.82
N LEU A 103 -10.59 0.81 -4.17
CA LEU A 103 -9.90 -0.48 -4.27
C LEU A 103 -10.19 -1.37 -3.05
N THR A 104 -10.30 -2.68 -3.25
CA THR A 104 -10.42 -3.63 -2.12
C THR A 104 -9.14 -4.44 -1.99
N PHE A 105 -8.79 -4.78 -0.75
CA PHE A 105 -7.61 -5.55 -0.40
C PHE A 105 -8.03 -6.74 0.47
N ASP A 106 -7.33 -7.85 0.36
CA ASP A 106 -7.52 -9.07 1.15
C ASP A 106 -6.82 -9.01 2.52
N TYR A 107 -6.22 -7.87 2.84
CA TYR A 107 -5.60 -7.56 4.13
C TYR A 107 -6.16 -6.26 4.73
N PRO A 108 -6.01 -6.04 6.06
CA PRO A 108 -6.48 -4.83 6.70
C PRO A 108 -5.78 -3.57 6.18
N THR A 109 -6.55 -2.58 5.76
CA THR A 109 -6.07 -1.25 5.41
C THR A 109 -6.13 -0.33 6.63
N THR A 110 -5.14 -0.48 7.51
CA THR A 110 -5.03 0.31 8.75
C THR A 110 -3.65 0.91 8.92
N PHE A 111 -3.57 2.03 9.66
CA PHE A 111 -2.32 2.57 10.18
C PHE A 111 -2.55 3.15 11.59
N GLN A 112 -1.46 3.50 12.28
CA GLN A 112 -1.53 4.11 13.61
C GLN A 112 -0.50 5.25 13.75
N THR A 113 -0.84 6.25 14.55
CA THR A 113 0.08 7.34 14.91
C THR A 113 0.91 6.95 16.14
N GLN A 114 2.04 7.62 16.32
CA GLN A 114 2.87 7.41 17.51
C GLN A 114 2.12 7.76 18.79
N VAL A 115 2.40 7.01 19.85
CA VAL A 115 1.86 7.30 21.18
C VAL A 115 2.45 8.62 21.67
N LEU A 116 1.60 9.55 22.12
CA LEU A 116 2.01 10.77 22.81
C LEU A 116 2.46 10.45 24.24
N TRP A 117 3.68 9.93 24.39
CA TRP A 117 4.29 9.61 25.69
C TRP A 117 5.09 10.77 26.27
N ASN A 118 5.60 11.66 25.42
CA ASN A 118 6.40 12.83 25.79
C ASN A 118 5.80 13.57 27.00
N TRP A 119 6.54 13.62 28.12
CA TRP A 119 6.18 14.30 29.38
C TRP A 119 4.91 13.76 30.06
N ARG A 120 4.46 12.54 29.73
CA ARG A 120 3.21 11.96 30.23
C ARG A 120 3.41 10.55 30.79
N THR A 121 4.16 9.72 30.08
CA THR A 121 4.49 8.33 30.45
C THR A 121 5.90 8.00 30.01
N ASP A 122 6.42 6.86 30.46
CA ASP A 122 7.59 6.27 29.82
C ASP A 122 7.29 5.97 28.33
N PRO A 123 8.32 5.99 27.46
CA PRO A 123 8.15 5.60 26.06
C PRO A 123 7.62 4.16 25.96
N PRO A 124 6.70 3.88 25.03
CA PRO A 124 6.16 2.54 24.86
C PRO A 124 7.25 1.57 24.40
N ASN A 125 7.14 0.31 24.83
CA ASN A 125 7.88 -0.78 24.20
C ASN A 125 7.44 -0.93 22.74
N PHE A 126 8.39 -1.21 21.85
CA PHE A 126 8.12 -1.46 20.43
C PHE A 126 9.08 -2.53 19.90
N LYS A 127 8.65 -3.22 18.85
CA LYS A 127 9.41 -4.27 18.18
C LYS A 127 9.91 -3.76 16.83
N VAL A 128 11.20 -3.91 16.59
CA VAL A 128 11.85 -3.49 15.33
C VAL A 128 12.20 -4.72 14.51
N ALA A 129 11.89 -4.68 13.21
CA ALA A 129 12.51 -5.56 12.23
C ALA A 129 13.62 -4.82 11.50
N LEU A 130 14.78 -5.47 11.38
CA LEU A 130 15.89 -5.04 10.55
C LEU A 130 16.04 -6.03 9.40
N GLY A 131 16.17 -5.53 8.18
CA GLY A 131 16.37 -6.36 7.00
C GLY A 131 17.19 -5.63 5.94
N SER A 132 17.81 -6.40 5.06
CA SER A 132 18.60 -5.93 3.92
C SER A 132 18.72 -7.03 2.87
N CYS A 133 19.34 -6.71 1.74
CA CYS A 133 19.85 -7.68 0.77
C CYS A 133 18.79 -8.67 0.27
N SER A 134 17.71 -8.15 -0.33
CA SER A 134 16.65 -8.98 -0.93
C SER A 134 17.08 -9.48 -2.32
N TYR A 135 17.98 -10.47 -2.34
CA TYR A 135 18.40 -11.14 -3.57
C TYR A 135 17.37 -12.19 -3.98
N VAL A 136 16.50 -11.83 -4.92
CA VAL A 136 15.54 -12.76 -5.55
C VAL A 136 16.23 -13.50 -6.68
N SER A 137 16.04 -14.82 -6.73
CA SER A 137 16.70 -15.67 -7.74
C SER A 137 16.10 -15.44 -9.14
N GLU A 138 16.97 -15.37 -10.15
CA GLU A 138 16.60 -15.28 -11.56
C GLU A 138 17.26 -16.45 -12.32
N PRO A 139 16.54 -17.58 -12.53
CA PRO A 139 17.16 -18.82 -12.98
C PRO A 139 17.96 -18.75 -14.29
N GLU A 140 17.63 -17.81 -15.18
CA GLU A 140 18.34 -17.60 -16.45
C GLU A 140 19.72 -16.94 -16.25
N TYR A 141 19.88 -16.14 -15.19
CA TYR A 141 21.09 -15.36 -14.91
C TYR A 141 21.85 -15.85 -13.67
N ASP A 142 21.23 -16.72 -12.87
CA ASP A 142 21.84 -17.28 -11.69
C ASP A 142 23.00 -18.22 -12.02
N ARG A 143 23.88 -18.37 -11.03
CA ARG A 143 25.05 -19.25 -11.13
C ARG A 143 24.60 -20.70 -11.31
N PRO A 144 25.26 -21.49 -12.18
CA PRO A 144 25.01 -22.92 -12.28
C PRO A 144 25.17 -23.61 -10.92
N GLY A 145 24.24 -24.50 -10.58
CA GLY A 145 24.20 -25.18 -9.29
C GLY A 145 23.26 -24.48 -8.31
N ASN A 146 23.76 -24.12 -7.12
CA ASN A 146 22.95 -23.45 -6.11
C ASN A 146 22.98 -21.93 -6.33
N ALA A 147 21.80 -21.33 -6.55
CA ALA A 147 21.64 -19.89 -6.59
C ALA A 147 22.02 -19.24 -5.26
N TYR A 148 22.50 -17.99 -5.31
CA TYR A 148 22.81 -17.22 -4.10
C TYR A 148 21.55 -16.65 -3.44
N GLY A 149 20.55 -16.34 -4.27
CA GLY A 149 19.27 -15.80 -3.85
C GLY A 149 18.30 -16.86 -3.34
N GLY A 150 17.08 -16.39 -3.10
CA GLY A 150 15.92 -17.24 -2.87
C GLY A 150 14.65 -16.55 -3.38
N ASP A 151 13.52 -16.93 -2.81
CA ASP A 151 12.24 -16.24 -3.02
C ASP A 151 12.01 -15.17 -1.92
N TYR A 152 10.76 -14.73 -1.76
CA TYR A 152 10.35 -13.66 -0.85
C TYR A 152 10.25 -14.07 0.64
N HIS A 153 10.87 -15.19 1.05
CA HIS A 153 10.73 -15.74 2.40
C HIS A 153 11.15 -14.77 3.52
N ILE A 154 12.12 -13.88 3.27
CA ILE A 154 12.54 -12.87 4.25
C ILE A 154 11.37 -11.98 4.67
N PHE A 155 10.53 -11.54 3.73
CA PHE A 155 9.38 -10.69 4.01
C PHE A 155 8.28 -11.44 4.75
N THR A 156 8.03 -12.70 4.38
CA THR A 156 7.08 -13.57 5.11
C THR A 156 7.52 -13.77 6.56
N ASN A 157 8.80 -14.06 6.80
CA ASN A 157 9.32 -14.24 8.15
C ASN A 157 9.25 -12.94 8.96
N ILE A 158 9.64 -11.80 8.38
CA ILE A 158 9.51 -10.48 9.04
C ILE A 158 8.05 -10.19 9.39
N HIS A 159 7.12 -10.42 8.45
CA HIS A 159 5.69 -10.20 8.68
C HIS A 159 5.16 -11.03 9.86
N GLN A 160 5.55 -12.30 9.96
CA GLN A 160 5.17 -13.18 11.07
C GLN A 160 5.65 -12.70 12.44
N GLN A 161 6.77 -11.97 12.51
CA GLN A 161 7.26 -11.39 13.77
C GLN A 161 6.40 -10.23 14.28
N ARG A 162 5.53 -9.66 13.43
CA ARG A 162 4.67 -8.50 13.73
C ARG A 162 5.47 -7.34 14.34
N PRO A 163 6.46 -6.78 13.62
CA PRO A 163 7.16 -5.58 14.08
C PRO A 163 6.24 -4.36 14.06
N ASP A 164 6.52 -3.38 14.93
CA ASP A 164 5.87 -2.07 14.92
C ASP A 164 6.52 -1.13 13.90
N VAL A 165 7.81 -1.36 13.61
CA VAL A 165 8.57 -0.62 12.59
C VAL A 165 9.57 -1.55 11.91
N MET A 166 9.74 -1.37 10.60
CA MET A 166 10.76 -2.04 9.82
C MET A 166 11.75 -1.01 9.29
N LEU A 167 13.03 -1.20 9.60
CA LEU A 167 14.11 -0.46 8.98
C LEU A 167 14.77 -1.37 7.94
N TRP A 168 14.61 -1.00 6.67
CA TRP A 168 15.27 -1.68 5.56
C TRP A 168 16.57 -0.97 5.21
N LEU A 169 17.69 -1.69 5.32
CA LEU A 169 19.03 -1.09 5.34
C LEU A 169 19.66 -0.91 3.95
N GLY A 170 18.94 -1.28 2.88
CA GLY A 170 19.42 -1.17 1.51
C GLY A 170 19.50 -2.54 0.81
N ASP A 171 20.08 -2.52 -0.39
CA ASP A 171 20.13 -3.68 -1.28
C ASP A 171 18.73 -4.27 -1.53
N ASN A 172 17.85 -3.39 -2.01
CA ASN A 172 16.43 -3.67 -2.19
C ASN A 172 16.16 -4.70 -3.29
N THR A 173 16.94 -4.63 -4.37
CA THR A 173 16.83 -5.47 -5.57
C THR A 173 18.20 -5.57 -6.23
N TYR A 174 18.47 -6.67 -6.92
CA TYR A 174 19.69 -6.88 -7.72
C TYR A 174 19.25 -7.22 -9.16
N PHE A 175 19.79 -6.51 -10.15
CA PHE A 175 19.54 -6.69 -11.58
C PHE A 175 20.88 -6.76 -12.33
#